data_AF-A0A250VCB8-F1
#
_entry.id   AF-A0A250VCB8-F1
#
_cell.length_a   1.000
_cell.length_b   1.000
_cell.length_c   1.000
_cell.angle_alpha   90.00
_cell.angle_beta   90.00
_cell.angle_gamma   90.00
#
_symmetry.space_group_name_H-M   'P 1'
#
loop_
_entity.id
_entity.type
_entity.pdbx_description
1 polymer ?
#
loop_
_entity_poly.entity_id
_entity_poly.type
_entity_poly.pdbx_seq_one_letter_code
_entity_poly.pdbx_strand_id
1 'polypeptide(L)'
;MNLRQVHLIHEELFDELCESGFTVAPGELGENVSTRGVDLLGLPVGTLLRLGDEAVVEITGPRNPCAQIDDFQKGLLKQVVRRDQDGGGVVHESGVMSVVRAGGVVRPGDPVEVELPVGPHLALRSV
;
A
#
# COMPACT_ATOMS: atom_id res chain seq x y z
N MET A 1 0.87 -10.03 -17.92
CA MET A 1 -0.10 -8.97 -17.53
C MET A 1 0.60 -8.04 -16.55
N ASN A 2 0.45 -6.72 -16.66
CA ASN A 2 1.10 -5.78 -15.75
C ASN A 2 0.29 -5.67 -14.45
N LEU A 3 0.81 -6.23 -13.35
CA LEU A 3 0.19 -6.26 -12.01
C LEU A 3 0.50 -5.02 -11.15
N ARG A 4 1.27 -4.07 -11.70
CA ARG A 4 1.81 -2.90 -11.01
C ARG A 4 1.36 -1.64 -11.72
N GLN A 5 0.07 -1.30 -11.61
CA GLN A 5 -0.49 -0.13 -12.29
C GLN A 5 -0.71 1.05 -11.34
N VAL A 6 -1.20 0.77 -10.14
CA VAL A 6 -1.44 1.79 -9.11
C VAL A 6 -0.84 1.30 -7.80
N HIS A 7 0.03 2.12 -7.20
CA HIS A 7 0.66 1.90 -5.91
C HIS A 7 -0.08 2.71 -4.85
N LEU A 8 -0.48 2.05 -3.76
CA LEU A 8 -1.20 2.70 -2.65
C LEU A 8 -0.43 2.52 -1.34
N ILE A 9 -0.30 3.59 -0.55
CA ILE A 9 0.28 3.59 0.79
C ILE A 9 -0.73 4.16 1.79
N HIS A 10 -0.73 3.63 3.01
CA HIS A 10 -1.52 4.13 4.13
C HIS A 10 -0.71 5.21 4.86
N GLU A 11 -1.31 6.38 5.12
CA GLU A 11 -0.64 7.53 5.71
C GLU A 11 -0.20 7.31 7.16
N GLU A 12 -0.77 6.31 7.84
CA GLU A 12 -0.33 5.89 9.15
C GLU A 12 1.14 5.46 9.13
N LEU A 13 1.64 4.91 8.02
CA LEU A 13 3.08 4.66 7.84
C LEU A 13 3.89 5.95 7.93
N PHE A 14 3.41 7.04 7.31
CA PHE A 14 4.14 8.31 7.33
C PHE A 14 4.18 8.90 8.73
N ASP A 15 3.11 8.76 9.50
CA ASP A 15 3.05 9.15 10.90
C ASP A 15 4.09 8.35 11.73
N GLU A 16 4.15 7.02 11.56
CA GLU A 16 5.16 6.16 12.22
C GLU A 16 6.61 6.48 11.83
N LEU A 17 6.84 6.76 10.55
CA LEU A 17 8.14 7.17 10.03
C LEU A 17 8.55 8.54 10.60
N CYS A 18 7.60 9.46 10.77
CA CYS A 18 7.81 10.75 11.41
C CYS A 18 8.25 10.60 12.86
N GLU A 19 7.59 9.73 13.62
CA GLU A 19 7.98 9.40 14.99
C GLU A 19 9.39 8.78 15.07
N SER A 20 9.78 8.06 14.02
CA SER A 20 11.11 7.46 13.86
C SER A 20 12.19 8.44 13.36
N GLY A 21 11.86 9.72 13.20
CA GLY A 21 12.79 10.79 12.79
C GLY A 21 12.97 10.95 11.27
N PHE A 22 12.11 10.32 10.47
CA PHE A 22 12.06 10.50 9.02
C PHE A 22 11.02 11.56 8.66
N THR A 23 11.07 12.13 7.47
CA THR A 23 10.02 13.08 7.02
C THR A 23 9.62 12.67 5.63
N VAL A 24 8.39 12.22 5.50
CA VAL A 24 7.84 11.66 4.26
C VAL A 24 6.48 12.29 4.03
N ALA A 25 6.35 13.05 2.95
CA ALA A 25 5.10 13.61 2.47
C ALA A 25 4.42 12.66 1.47
N PRO A 26 3.09 12.79 1.25
CA PRO A 26 2.39 12.02 0.22
C PRO A 26 3.04 12.18 -1.16
N GLY A 27 3.27 11.05 -1.81
CA GLY A 27 3.91 10.88 -3.12
C GLY A 27 5.42 10.63 -3.05
N GLU A 28 6.08 10.87 -1.91
CA GLU A 28 7.54 10.80 -1.83
C GLU A 28 8.10 9.38 -1.82
N LEU A 29 7.30 8.37 -1.46
CA LEU A 29 7.69 6.95 -1.59
C LEU A 29 7.29 6.36 -2.94
N GLY A 30 6.82 7.19 -3.87
CA GLY A 30 6.44 6.79 -5.23
C GLY A 30 5.09 6.09 -5.30
N GLU A 31 4.22 6.27 -4.31
CA GLU A 31 2.82 5.90 -4.38
C GLU A 31 2.02 6.86 -5.27
N ASN A 32 0.96 6.33 -5.87
CA ASN A 32 0.03 7.11 -6.65
C ASN A 32 -1.10 7.66 -5.79
N VAL A 33 -1.49 6.91 -4.75
CA VAL A 33 -2.59 7.25 -3.85
C VAL A 33 -2.14 6.99 -2.41
N SER A 34 -2.24 8.00 -1.56
CA SER A 34 -2.21 7.82 -0.11
C SER A 34 -3.63 7.63 0.42
N THR A 35 -3.80 6.77 1.42
CA THR A 35 -5.09 6.48 2.06
C THR A 35 -4.95 6.67 3.57
N ARG A 36 -6.05 6.97 4.27
CA ARG A 36 -6.06 7.09 5.73
C ARG A 36 -7.28 6.36 6.29
N GLY A 37 -7.11 5.67 7.41
CA GLY A 37 -8.15 4.84 8.04
C GLY A 37 -8.40 3.50 7.34
N VAL A 38 -7.52 3.08 6.43
CA VAL A 38 -7.65 1.83 5.68
C VAL A 38 -6.44 0.94 5.95
N ASP A 39 -6.67 -0.20 6.59
CA ASP A 39 -5.63 -1.22 6.82
C ASP A 39 -5.30 -1.97 5.53
N LEU A 40 -4.56 -1.32 4.62
CA LEU A 40 -4.23 -1.88 3.30
C LEU A 40 -3.48 -3.21 3.38
N LEU A 41 -2.64 -3.41 4.41
CA LEU A 41 -1.80 -4.60 4.54
C LEU A 41 -2.57 -5.80 5.13
N GLY A 42 -3.63 -5.53 5.90
CA GLY A 42 -4.56 -6.55 6.39
C GLY A 42 -5.57 -7.04 5.34
N LEU A 43 -5.72 -6.33 4.22
CA LEU A 43 -6.66 -6.72 3.17
C LEU A 43 -6.19 -7.94 2.37
N PRO A 44 -7.09 -8.85 1.96
CA PRO A 44 -6.72 -9.97 1.12
C PRO A 44 -6.41 -9.56 -0.32
N VAL A 45 -5.61 -10.39 -1.00
CA VAL A 45 -5.43 -10.31 -2.46
C VAL A 45 -6.80 -10.43 -3.14
N GLY A 46 -7.04 -9.61 -4.16
CA GLY A 46 -8.32 -9.56 -4.87
C GLY A 46 -9.35 -8.61 -4.25
N THR A 47 -9.02 -7.93 -3.15
CA THR A 47 -9.87 -6.85 -2.60
C THR A 47 -10.01 -5.72 -3.62
N LEU A 48 -11.25 -5.25 -3.79
CA LEU A 48 -11.56 -4.08 -4.60
C LEU A 48 -11.60 -2.84 -3.72
N LEU A 49 -10.86 -1.81 -4.13
CA LEU A 49 -10.92 -0.49 -3.53
C LEU A 49 -11.62 0.44 -4.51
N ARG A 50 -12.76 0.99 -4.10
CA ARG A 50 -13.43 2.06 -4.83
C ARG A 50 -12.85 3.39 -4.35
N LEU A 51 -12.29 4.14 -5.28
CA LEU A 51 -11.67 5.45 -5.03
C LEU A 51 -12.59 6.52 -5.62
N GLY A 52 -13.29 7.24 -4.73
CA GLY A 52 -14.33 8.17 -5.15
C GLY A 52 -15.51 7.46 -5.84
N ASP A 53 -16.11 8.13 -6.82
CA ASP A 53 -17.39 7.68 -7.39
C ASP A 53 -17.22 6.53 -8.40
N GLU A 54 -16.16 6.56 -9.21
CA GLU A 54 -16.05 5.74 -10.43
C GLU A 54 -14.86 4.78 -10.44
N ALA A 55 -13.71 5.19 -9.90
CA ALA A 55 -12.48 4.42 -10.05
C ALA A 55 -12.46 3.20 -9.12
N VAL A 56 -12.07 2.05 -9.67
CA VAL A 56 -11.94 0.80 -8.91
C VAL A 56 -10.61 0.15 -9.21
N VAL A 57 -9.85 -0.15 -8.18
CA VAL A 57 -8.59 -0.90 -8.25
C VAL A 57 -8.70 -2.22 -7.49
N GLU A 58 -8.04 -3.26 -7.99
CA GLU A 58 -7.95 -4.55 -7.31
C GLU A 58 -6.54 -4.75 -6.76
N ILE A 59 -6.45 -5.05 -5.46
CA ILE A 59 -5.18 -5.33 -4.79
C ILE A 59 -4.57 -6.64 -5.33
N THR A 60 -3.33 -6.57 -5.80
CA THR A 60 -2.61 -7.71 -6.38
C THR A 60 -1.53 -8.28 -5.46
N GLY A 61 -1.04 -7.49 -4.49
CA GLY A 61 0.04 -7.93 -3.60
C GLY A 61 0.70 -6.77 -2.86
N PRO A 62 1.60 -7.06 -1.91
CA PRO A 62 2.38 -6.04 -1.25
C PRO A 62 3.36 -5.39 -2.23
N ARG A 63 3.71 -4.13 -1.99
CA ARG A 63 4.82 -3.49 -2.69
C ARG A 63 6.13 -4.03 -2.07
N ASN A 64 7.01 -4.61 -2.90
CA ASN A 64 8.40 -4.92 -2.52
C ASN A 64 9.28 -3.65 -2.44
N PRO A 65 9.76 -3.25 -1.25
CA PRO A 65 10.64 -2.12 -1.06
C PRO A 65 11.97 -2.32 -1.79
N CYS A 66 12.56 -1.22 -2.27
CA CYS A 66 13.79 -1.25 -3.08
C CYS A 66 14.78 -0.18 -2.57
N ALA A 67 16.02 -0.26 -3.06
CA ALA A 67 17.10 0.65 -2.68
C ALA A 67 16.77 2.14 -2.89
N GLN A 68 15.84 2.48 -3.80
CA GLN A 68 15.43 3.86 -4.05
C GLN A 68 14.82 4.54 -2.81
N ILE A 69 14.28 3.78 -1.85
CA ILE A 69 13.79 4.31 -0.58
C ILE A 69 14.95 4.87 0.25
N ASP A 70 16.09 4.19 0.27
CA ASP A 70 17.29 4.67 0.97
C ASP A 70 18.00 5.79 0.20
N ASP A 71 17.86 5.83 -1.14
CA ASP A 71 18.34 6.95 -1.96
C ASP A 71 17.54 8.24 -1.66
N PHE A 72 16.24 8.10 -1.38
CA PHE A 72 15.39 9.21 -0.93
C PHE A 72 15.78 9.68 0.48
N GLN A 73 15.80 8.79 1.46
CA GLN A 73 16.28 9.10 2.81
C GLN A 73 17.03 7.92 3.42
N LYS A 74 18.32 8.11 3.69
CA LYS A 74 19.22 7.05 4.15
C LYS A 74 18.71 6.39 5.45
N GLY A 75 18.53 5.07 5.42
CA GLY A 75 18.11 4.27 6.57
C GLY A 75 16.60 4.04 6.65
N LEU A 76 15.82 4.67 5.77
CA LEU A 76 14.38 4.55 5.71
C LEU A 76 13.94 3.15 5.26
N LEU A 77 14.70 2.50 4.39
CA LEU A 77 14.39 1.14 3.92
C LEU A 77 14.26 0.14 5.06
N LYS A 78 15.05 0.31 6.13
CA LYS A 78 15.01 -0.57 7.31
C LYS A 78 13.76 -0.38 8.17
N GLN A 79 13.10 0.78 8.06
CA GLN A 79 11.88 1.05 8.81
C GLN A 79 10.67 0.38 8.16
N VAL A 80 10.63 0.34 6.83
CA VAL A 80 9.51 -0.22 6.06
C VAL A 80 9.63 -1.73 5.79
N VAL A 81 10.63 -2.38 6.37
CA VAL A 81 10.89 -3.82 6.28
C VAL A 81 10.92 -4.37 7.70
N ARG A 82 9.81 -4.96 8.14
CA ARG A 82 9.71 -5.57 9.47
C ARG A 82 9.71 -7.09 9.39
N ARG A 83 10.09 -7.71 10.50
CA ARG A 83 9.87 -9.15 10.68
C ARG A 83 8.47 -9.36 11.23
N ASP A 84 7.79 -10.36 10.67
CA ASP A 84 6.52 -10.84 11.20
C ASP A 84 6.70 -11.30 12.67
N GLN A 85 5.65 -11.14 13.45
CA GLN A 85 5.59 -11.51 14.87
C GLN A 85 5.81 -13.01 15.08
N ASP A 86 5.47 -13.83 14.08
CA ASP A 86 5.68 -15.28 14.07
C ASP A 86 7.11 -15.71 13.67
N GLY A 87 8.02 -14.74 13.45
CA GLY A 87 9.46 -14.99 13.24
C GLY A 87 9.84 -15.63 11.91
N GLY A 88 8.88 -15.97 11.05
CA GLY A 88 9.10 -16.66 9.77
C GLY A 88 9.08 -15.76 8.52
N GLY A 89 8.48 -14.57 8.58
CA GLY A 89 8.20 -13.74 7.40
C GLY A 89 8.77 -12.33 7.46
N VAL A 90 8.91 -11.70 6.30
CA VAL A 90 9.21 -10.27 6.16
C VAL A 90 7.94 -9.55 5.72
N VAL A 91 7.49 -8.60 6.55
CA VAL A 91 6.37 -7.70 6.24
C VAL A 91 6.94 -6.45 5.58
N HIS A 92 6.42 -6.15 4.39
CA HIS A 92 6.73 -4.93 3.67
C HIS A 92 5.65 -3.91 3.98
N GLU A 93 6.01 -2.86 4.70
CA GLU A 93 5.05 -1.84 5.13
C GLU A 93 4.83 -0.77 4.07
N SER A 94 5.60 -0.79 2.98
CA SER A 94 5.51 0.17 1.87
C SER A 94 4.25 0.05 1.00
N GLY A 95 3.12 -0.36 1.56
CA GLY A 95 1.82 -0.40 0.90
C GLY A 95 1.62 -1.57 -0.08
N VAL A 96 0.66 -1.39 -0.98
CA VAL A 96 0.17 -2.44 -1.89
C VAL A 96 0.23 -2.01 -3.35
N MET A 97 0.39 -2.99 -4.23
CA MET A 97 0.19 -2.83 -5.67
C MET A 97 -1.22 -3.25 -6.05
N SER A 98 -1.74 -2.61 -7.10
CA SER A 98 -3.05 -2.90 -7.64
C SER A 98 -3.10 -2.74 -9.16
N VAL A 99 -4.20 -3.24 -9.73
CA VAL A 99 -4.56 -3.07 -11.14
C VAL A 99 -5.90 -2.36 -11.26
N VAL A 100 -6.05 -1.51 -12.28
CA VAL A 100 -7.31 -0.80 -12.52
C VAL A 100 -8.34 -1.79 -13.08
N ARG A 101 -9.50 -1.88 -12.42
CA ARG A 101 -10.67 -2.63 -12.89
C ARG A 101 -11.69 -1.74 -13.57
N ALA A 102 -11.87 -0.52 -13.06
CA ALA A 102 -12.64 0.54 -13.69
C ALA A 102 -11.87 1.86 -13.58
N GLY A 103 -11.71 2.57 -14.69
CA GLY A 103 -11.11 3.90 -14.71
C GLY A 103 -12.11 4.97 -14.27
N GLY A 104 -11.60 6.07 -13.72
CA GLY A 104 -12.40 7.20 -13.26
C GLY A 104 -11.49 8.33 -12.79
N VAL A 105 -12.09 9.47 -12.45
CA VAL A 105 -11.35 10.59 -11.85
C VAL A 105 -11.29 10.39 -10.34
N VAL A 106 -10.07 10.39 -9.80
CA VAL A 106 -9.80 10.37 -8.35
C VAL A 106 -9.28 11.74 -7.93
N ARG A 107 -9.79 12.27 -6.81
CA ARG A 107 -9.40 13.57 -6.23
C ARG A 107 -8.96 13.42 -4.77
N PRO A 108 -8.10 14.33 -4.28
CA PRO A 108 -7.79 14.38 -2.85
C PRO A 108 -9.07 14.51 -2.01
N GLY A 109 -9.17 13.69 -0.97
CA GLY A 109 -10.34 13.66 -0.08
C GLY A 109 -11.48 12.75 -0.53
N ASP A 110 -11.37 12.11 -1.70
CA ASP A 110 -12.35 11.09 -2.11
C ASP A 110 -12.39 9.93 -1.10
N PRO A 111 -13.58 9.37 -0.81
CA PRO A 111 -13.70 8.22 0.08
C PRO A 111 -13.05 6.99 -0.55
N VAL A 112 -12.61 6.08 0.33
CA VAL A 112 -12.14 4.75 -0.04
C VAL A 112 -13.12 3.73 0.51
N GLU A 113 -13.82 3.03 -0.36
CA GLU A 113 -14.68 1.91 0.02
C GLU A 113 -13.98 0.59 -0.27
N VAL A 114 -14.11 -0.36 0.66
CA VAL A 114 -13.45 -1.67 0.60
C VAL A 114 -14.48 -2.75 0.33
N GLU A 115 -14.28 -3.52 -0.74
CA GLU A 115 -15.10 -4.69 -1.07
C GLU A 115 -14.20 -5.95 -1.10
N LEU A 116 -14.48 -6.87 -0.18
CA LEU A 116 -13.69 -8.09 -0.01
C LEU A 116 -14.07 -9.15 -1.07
N PRO A 117 -13.11 -9.96 -1.54
CA PRO A 117 -13.38 -11.01 -2.51
C PRO A 117 -14.25 -12.13 -1.90
N VAL A 118 -15.01 -12.82 -2.75
CA VAL A 118 -15.83 -13.97 -2.38
C VAL A 118 -14.95 -15.21 -2.17
N GLY A 119 -15.19 -15.95 -1.08
CA GLY A 119 -14.50 -17.20 -0.78
C GLY A 119 -13.37 -17.03 0.25
N PRO A 120 -12.50 -18.04 0.44
CA PRO A 120 -11.46 -17.96 1.44
C PRO A 120 -10.47 -16.84 1.12
N HIS A 121 -10.21 -15.98 2.10
CA HIS A 121 -9.32 -14.84 1.95
C HIS A 121 -7.86 -15.29 1.93
N LEU A 122 -7.13 -14.84 0.91
CA LEU A 122 -5.69 -15.05 0.80
C LEU A 122 -4.98 -13.79 1.26
N ALA A 123 -4.23 -13.89 2.36
CA ALA A 123 -3.43 -12.79 2.89
C ALA A 123 -2.38 -12.32 1.87
N LEU A 124 -2.05 -11.03 1.92
CA LEU A 124 -0.92 -10.47 1.19
C LEU A 124 0.37 -11.14 1.67
N ARG A 125 1.14 -11.71 0.76
CA ARG A 125 2.43 -12.34 1.07
C ARG A 125 3.51 -11.78 0.16
N SER A 126 4.62 -11.39 0.77
CA SER A 126 5.86 -11.14 0.05
C SER A 126 6.32 -12.46 -0.58
N VAL A 127 6.59 -12.45 -1.89
CA VAL A 127 7.17 -13.58 -2.63
C VAL A 127 8.68 -13.62 -2.52
#